data_AF-A0A835FXV7-F1
#
_entry.id   AF-A0A835FXV7-F1
#
_cell.length_a   1.000
_cell.length_b   1.000
_cell.length_c   1.000
_cell.angle_alpha   90.00
_cell.angle_beta   90.00
_cell.angle_gamma   90.00
#
_symmetry.space_group_name_H-M   'P 1'
#
loop_
_entity.id
_entity.type
_entity.pdbx_description
1 polymer ?
#
loop_
_entity_poly.entity_id
_entity_poly.type
_entity_poly.pdbx_seq_one_letter_code
_entity_poly.pdbx_strand_id
1 'polypeptide(L)'
;MSSSTSFAVLLHGRLASPRPPSKAQPFLAPPSNPCRFLASTSARPSPARPPLLAAAAAAASGGERDNRVQELRVPDSWLTPEGAAQESEWLRETLHRWLDDEYCPEPANVDISRTAARSYRESLVAGRSDLGEILLKMAGDLESLSYRESFHGAFSAANAAVRLITQRMEEVGSGDGGP
;
A
#
# COMPACT_ATOMS: atom_id res chain seq x y z
N MET A 1 14.43 -47.33 44.86
CA MET A 1 13.72 -46.73 46.01
C MET A 1 13.03 -45.49 45.45
N SER A 2 11.84 -45.66 44.85
CA SER A 2 10.51 -45.37 45.44
C SER A 2 10.42 -43.89 45.87
N SER A 3 9.56 -43.03 45.31
CA SER A 3 8.09 -43.09 45.22
C SER A 3 7.62 -42.25 44.02
N SER A 4 6.64 -42.57 43.17
CA SER A 4 5.26 -43.07 43.31
C SER A 4 4.32 -42.12 44.08
N THR A 5 3.50 -41.33 43.37
CA THR A 5 2.05 -41.26 43.59
C THR A 5 1.33 -40.67 42.36
N SER A 6 0.35 -41.43 41.86
CA SER A 6 -0.70 -41.04 40.90
C SER A 6 -1.75 -40.13 41.59
N PHE A 7 -2.88 -39.65 41.08
CA PHE A 7 -3.90 -40.02 40.07
C PHE A 7 -4.74 -38.71 39.94
N ALA A 8 -5.41 -38.35 38.84
CA ALA A 8 -6.77 -38.78 38.59
C ALA A 8 -7.35 -38.21 37.29
N VAL A 9 -8.14 -39.06 36.65
CA VAL A 9 -8.99 -38.87 35.47
C VAL A 9 -10.30 -38.18 35.86
N LEU A 10 -10.82 -37.29 35.00
CA LEU A 10 -12.26 -37.05 34.89
C LEU A 10 -12.64 -36.89 33.41
N LEU A 11 -13.21 -37.96 32.85
CA LEU A 11 -14.13 -37.89 31.71
C LEU A 11 -15.44 -37.22 32.15
N HIS A 12 -16.06 -36.51 31.21
CA HIS A 12 -17.48 -36.54 30.81
C HIS A 12 -18.02 -35.14 30.51
N GLY A 13 -18.61 -34.96 29.33
CA GLY A 13 -19.45 -33.78 29.08
C GLY A 13 -19.66 -33.41 27.62
N ARG A 14 -20.19 -34.33 26.80
CA ARG A 14 -20.76 -33.99 25.49
C ARG A 14 -22.15 -33.38 25.72
N LEU A 15 -22.38 -32.12 25.39
CA LEU A 15 -23.73 -31.60 25.12
C LEU A 15 -23.70 -30.64 23.93
N ALA A 16 -24.69 -30.86 23.08
CA ALA A 16 -24.89 -30.22 21.80
C ALA A 16 -25.80 -28.98 21.91
N SER A 17 -25.61 -28.05 20.95
CA SER A 17 -26.62 -27.12 20.40
C SER A 17 -27.15 -25.97 21.31
N PRO A 18 -27.70 -24.86 20.77
CA PRO A 18 -28.21 -24.68 19.40
C PRO A 18 -27.82 -23.38 18.65
N ARG A 19 -27.90 -23.51 17.31
CA ARG A 19 -28.08 -22.42 16.35
C ARG A 19 -29.27 -21.51 16.71
N PRO A 20 -29.18 -20.18 16.49
CA PRO A 20 -30.35 -19.36 16.25
C PRO A 20 -30.78 -19.37 14.76
N PRO A 21 -32.08 -19.20 14.47
CA PRO A 21 -32.64 -19.28 13.13
C PRO A 21 -32.60 -17.96 12.34
N SER A 22 -32.35 -18.12 11.04
CA SER A 22 -33.07 -17.52 9.91
C SER A 22 -33.69 -16.13 10.06
N LYS A 23 -33.16 -15.17 9.29
CA LYS A 23 -34.00 -14.27 8.49
C LYS A 23 -33.32 -13.97 7.15
N ALA A 24 -33.76 -14.68 6.13
CA ALA A 24 -33.72 -14.23 4.75
C ALA A 24 -34.64 -13.02 4.60
N GLN A 25 -34.18 -11.96 3.93
CA GLN A 25 -34.99 -11.09 3.08
C GLN A 25 -34.06 -10.45 2.03
N PRO A 26 -34.60 -10.08 0.85
CA PRO A 26 -33.93 -10.24 -0.43
C PRO A 26 -33.37 -8.93 -1.02
N PHE A 27 -32.51 -9.12 -2.03
CA PHE A 27 -32.35 -8.32 -3.24
C PHE A 27 -32.86 -6.87 -3.21
N LEU A 28 -31.92 -5.92 -3.20
CA LEU A 28 -32.09 -4.66 -3.92
C LEU A 28 -31.07 -4.61 -5.04
N ALA A 29 -31.58 -4.70 -6.26
CA ALA A 29 -30.86 -4.57 -7.50
C ALA A 29 -30.27 -3.16 -7.67
N PRO A 30 -29.15 -3.02 -8.41
CA PRO A 30 -28.62 -1.71 -8.75
C PRO A 30 -29.49 -1.03 -9.83
N PRO A 31 -29.71 0.30 -9.77
CA PRO A 31 -30.25 1.01 -10.92
C PRO A 31 -29.22 1.00 -12.06
N SER A 32 -29.64 0.38 -13.16
CA SER A 32 -28.95 0.35 -14.42
C SER A 32 -29.23 1.62 -15.23
N ASN A 33 -28.16 2.30 -15.68
CA ASN A 33 -28.02 3.05 -16.95
C ASN A 33 -28.90 4.31 -17.19
N PRO A 34 -28.53 5.26 -18.10
CA PRO A 34 -27.68 5.03 -19.29
C PRO A 34 -26.59 6.07 -19.59
N CYS A 35 -25.55 5.58 -20.27
CA CYS A 35 -24.67 6.33 -21.15
C CYS A 35 -25.47 7.22 -22.12
N ARG A 36 -25.16 8.52 -22.17
CA ARG A 36 -25.44 9.34 -23.36
C ARG A 36 -24.19 9.43 -24.21
N PHE A 37 -24.15 8.58 -25.22
CA PHE A 37 -23.39 8.86 -26.43
C PHE A 37 -24.10 10.00 -27.17
N LEU A 38 -23.42 11.12 -27.34
CA LEU A 38 -23.71 12.07 -28.41
C LEU A 38 -22.57 11.99 -29.41
N ALA A 39 -22.69 11.05 -30.33
CA ALA A 39 -22.13 11.24 -31.66
C ALA A 39 -23.16 12.06 -32.43
N SER A 40 -22.79 13.27 -32.85
CA SER A 40 -23.41 13.83 -34.04
C SER A 40 -22.40 14.63 -34.84
N THR A 41 -22.40 14.25 -36.10
CA THR A 41 -21.61 14.69 -37.24
C THR A 41 -21.75 16.19 -37.50
N SER A 42 -20.70 16.83 -38.03
CA SER A 42 -20.70 17.34 -39.41
C SER A 42 -19.70 18.48 -39.62
N ALA A 43 -18.80 18.23 -40.56
CA ALA A 43 -18.24 19.13 -41.57
C ALA A 43 -17.82 20.59 -41.21
N ARG A 44 -16.51 20.80 -41.40
CA ARG A 44 -15.78 22.03 -41.76
C ARG A 44 -16.54 22.91 -42.78
N PRO A 45 -16.30 24.25 -42.81
CA PRO A 45 -15.18 24.75 -43.62
C PRO A 45 -14.36 25.88 -42.96
N SER A 46 -13.09 25.95 -43.35
CA SER A 46 -12.18 27.07 -43.08
C SER A 46 -12.61 28.35 -43.81
N PRO A 47 -12.19 29.51 -43.30
CA PRO A 47 -11.60 30.52 -44.17
C PRO A 47 -10.23 31.03 -43.66
N ALA A 48 -9.54 31.67 -44.59
CA ALA A 48 -8.10 31.90 -44.65
C ALA A 48 -7.53 32.98 -43.69
N ARG A 49 -6.27 32.79 -43.31
CA ARG A 49 -5.27 33.84 -42.96
C ARG A 49 -4.93 34.67 -44.23
N PRO A 50 -4.26 35.86 -44.23
CA PRO A 50 -3.14 36.30 -43.35
C PRO A 50 -3.07 37.87 -43.16
N PRO A 51 -1.90 38.55 -42.96
CA PRO A 51 -0.89 38.54 -41.88
C PRO A 51 -0.56 39.96 -41.30
N LEU A 52 0.54 40.03 -40.50
CA LEU A 52 1.32 41.19 -39.99
C LEU A 52 0.85 41.75 -38.63
N LEU A 53 1.69 41.95 -37.61
CA LEU A 53 3.05 42.49 -37.59
C LEU A 53 3.84 41.94 -36.38
N ALA A 54 5.14 41.74 -36.55
CA ALA A 54 6.08 41.34 -35.51
C ALA A 54 6.42 42.50 -34.54
N ALA A 55 6.58 42.20 -33.25
CA ALA A 55 7.36 43.03 -32.34
C ALA A 55 8.01 42.17 -31.23
N ALA A 56 9.32 41.98 -31.44
CA ALA A 56 10.42 41.92 -30.48
C ALA A 56 10.23 41.26 -29.10
N ALA A 57 11.12 40.31 -28.87
CA ALA A 57 11.53 39.72 -27.61
C ALA A 57 11.61 40.71 -26.43
N ALA A 58 10.96 40.33 -25.33
CA ALA A 58 11.37 40.72 -23.99
C ALA A 58 11.28 39.48 -23.09
N ALA A 59 12.44 39.06 -22.62
CA ALA A 59 12.63 38.01 -21.67
C ALA A 59 11.83 38.27 -20.38
N ALA A 60 11.07 37.27 -19.96
CA ALA A 60 10.74 37.04 -18.56
C ALA A 60 10.64 35.54 -18.35
N SER A 61 11.80 34.87 -18.38
CA SER A 61 12.02 33.66 -17.60
C SER A 61 11.73 34.02 -16.14
N GLY A 62 10.61 33.57 -15.60
CA GLY A 62 10.17 33.99 -14.28
C GLY A 62 8.93 33.26 -13.79
N GLY A 63 9.13 32.01 -13.36
CA GLY A 63 8.27 31.42 -12.33
C GLY A 63 7.18 30.45 -12.76
N GLU A 64 7.46 29.49 -13.65
CA GLU A 64 6.71 28.23 -13.63
C GLU A 64 7.24 27.41 -12.45
N ARG A 65 6.77 27.75 -11.25
CA ARG A 65 7.20 27.10 -10.01
C ARG A 65 6.96 25.60 -10.12
N ASP A 66 8.02 24.84 -9.89
CA ASP A 66 8.10 23.44 -9.52
C ASP A 66 6.78 22.84 -9.01
N ASN A 67 5.94 22.38 -9.93
CA ASN A 67 4.93 21.35 -9.64
C ASN A 67 5.43 19.99 -10.15
N ARG A 68 6.74 19.75 -10.01
CA ARG A 68 7.34 18.44 -10.22
C ARG A 68 7.19 17.70 -8.91
N VAL A 69 6.33 16.66 -8.89
CA VAL A 69 6.31 15.70 -7.79
C VAL A 69 7.74 15.20 -7.63
N GLN A 70 8.36 15.49 -6.50
CA GLN A 70 9.71 15.01 -6.22
C GLN A 70 9.65 13.48 -6.21
N GLU A 71 10.42 12.87 -7.10
CA GLU A 71 10.52 11.42 -7.21
C GLU A 71 11.28 10.90 -5.98
N LEU A 72 10.53 10.44 -4.97
CA LEU A 72 11.10 9.97 -3.72
C LEU A 72 11.64 8.56 -3.94
N ARG A 73 12.96 8.44 -3.92
CA ARG A 73 13.67 7.19 -4.17
C ARG A 73 14.36 6.67 -2.92
N VAL A 74 14.33 5.36 -2.73
CA VAL A 74 15.14 4.68 -1.71
C VAL A 74 16.64 4.78 -2.05
N PRO A 75 17.54 4.76 -1.06
CA PRO A 75 18.99 4.74 -1.27
C PRO A 75 19.45 3.54 -2.10
N ASP A 76 20.42 3.76 -3.00
CA ASP A 76 20.99 2.71 -3.84
C ASP A 76 21.67 1.58 -3.03
N SER A 77 22.14 1.89 -1.81
CA SER A 77 22.71 0.89 -0.90
C SER A 77 21.71 -0.22 -0.53
N TRP A 78 20.41 0.09 -0.56
CA TRP A 78 19.33 -0.85 -0.24
C TRP A 78 18.96 -1.76 -1.42
N LEU A 79 19.38 -1.41 -2.65
CA LEU A 79 19.10 -2.21 -3.87
C LEU A 79 20.00 -3.45 -3.98
N THR A 80 21.01 -3.58 -3.11
CA THR A 80 21.82 -4.80 -3.03
C THR A 80 21.00 -5.96 -2.46
N PRO A 81 21.26 -7.23 -2.83
CA PRO A 81 20.51 -8.36 -2.27
C PRO A 81 20.54 -8.44 -0.74
N GLU A 82 21.65 -8.05 -0.13
CA GLU A 82 21.83 -8.01 1.32
C GLU A 82 21.06 -6.83 1.95
N GLY A 83 21.19 -5.62 1.39
CA GLY A 83 20.43 -4.45 1.82
C GLY A 83 18.92 -4.68 1.67
N ALA A 84 18.48 -5.25 0.55
CA ALA A 84 17.08 -5.58 0.31
C ALA A 84 16.54 -6.59 1.33
N ALA A 85 17.34 -7.58 1.71
CA ALA A 85 16.96 -8.52 2.76
C ALA A 85 16.84 -7.82 4.12
N GLN A 86 17.84 -7.01 4.50
CA GLN A 86 17.87 -6.26 5.76
C GLN A 86 16.68 -5.30 5.88
N GLU A 87 16.45 -4.44 4.90
CA GLU A 87 15.40 -3.43 4.94
C GLU A 87 14.00 -4.06 4.83
N SER A 88 13.86 -5.19 4.13
CA SER A 88 12.59 -5.92 4.12
C SER A 88 12.24 -6.55 5.46
N GLU A 89 13.23 -7.09 6.18
CA GLU A 89 13.01 -7.69 7.49
C GLU A 89 12.71 -6.63 8.54
N TRP A 90 13.42 -5.50 8.49
CA TRP A 90 13.11 -4.32 9.28
C TRP A 90 11.66 -3.85 9.04
N LEU A 91 11.24 -3.77 7.77
CA LEU A 91 9.89 -3.35 7.41
C LEU A 91 8.84 -4.33 7.96
N ARG A 92 9.10 -5.64 7.89
CA ARG A 92 8.22 -6.69 8.42
C ARG A 92 7.90 -6.45 9.89
N GLU A 93 8.92 -6.28 10.71
CA GLU A 93 8.76 -6.13 12.16
C GLU A 93 8.13 -4.79 12.54
N THR A 94 8.59 -3.72 11.87
CA THR A 94 8.14 -2.35 12.17
C THR A 94 6.70 -2.14 11.74
N LEU A 95 6.33 -2.60 10.55
CA LEU A 95 4.94 -2.50 10.07
C LEU A 95 3.99 -3.35 10.91
N HIS A 96 4.39 -4.56 11.30
CA HIS A 96 3.56 -5.39 12.17
C HIS A 96 3.25 -4.68 13.49
N ARG A 97 4.28 -4.14 14.16
CA ARG A 97 4.11 -3.38 15.39
C ARG A 97 3.23 -2.16 15.20
N TRP A 98 3.47 -1.40 14.13
CA TRP A 98 2.67 -0.20 13.83
C TRP A 98 1.19 -0.53 13.62
N LEU A 99 0.87 -1.64 12.93
CA LEU A 99 -0.51 -2.07 12.73
C LEU A 99 -1.19 -2.47 14.05
N ASP A 100 -0.48 -3.18 14.92
CA ASP A 100 -0.98 -3.57 16.24
C ASP A 100 -1.27 -2.36 17.13
N ASP A 101 -0.39 -1.34 17.08
CA ASP A 101 -0.52 -0.10 17.85
C ASP A 101 -1.65 0.80 17.33
N GLU A 102 -1.83 0.91 16.01
CA GLU A 102 -2.82 1.81 15.37
C GLU A 102 -4.24 1.23 15.40
N TYR A 103 -4.42 -0.07 15.12
CA TYR A 103 -5.74 -0.65 14.85
C TYR A 103 -6.21 -1.68 15.88
N CYS A 104 -5.32 -2.20 16.73
CA CYS A 104 -5.41 -3.39 17.59
C CYS A 104 -4.75 -4.64 16.98
N PRO A 105 -4.21 -5.54 17.81
CA PRO A 105 -3.59 -6.78 17.33
C PRO A 105 -4.59 -7.73 16.66
N GLU A 106 -4.28 -8.14 15.43
CA GLU A 106 -5.07 -9.08 14.64
C GLU A 106 -4.17 -10.08 13.89
N PRO A 107 -4.64 -11.32 13.64
CA PRO A 107 -3.88 -12.28 12.83
C PRO A 107 -3.52 -11.75 11.43
N ALA A 108 -4.40 -10.93 10.84
CA ALA A 108 -4.19 -10.32 9.53
C ALA A 108 -2.95 -9.42 9.49
N ASN A 109 -2.57 -8.77 10.61
CA ASN A 109 -1.40 -7.89 10.67
C ASN A 109 -0.09 -8.66 10.40
N VAL A 110 -0.03 -9.93 10.77
CA VAL A 110 1.11 -10.83 10.47
C VAL A 110 1.21 -11.10 8.96
N ASP A 111 0.09 -11.39 8.32
CA ASP A 111 0.06 -11.67 6.88
C ASP A 111 0.34 -10.43 6.04
N ILE A 112 -0.19 -9.28 6.45
CA ILE A 112 0.05 -7.98 5.83
C ILE A 112 1.52 -7.62 5.93
N SER A 113 2.11 -7.64 7.12
CA SER A 113 3.52 -7.30 7.31
C SER A 113 4.47 -8.22 6.55
N ARG A 114 4.19 -9.53 6.54
CA ARG A 114 4.96 -10.51 5.74
C ARG A 114 4.84 -10.26 4.24
N THR A 115 3.64 -9.95 3.75
CA THR A 115 3.38 -9.72 2.33
C THR A 115 4.01 -8.41 1.87
N ALA A 116 3.88 -7.33 2.66
CA ALA A 116 4.50 -6.04 2.39
C ALA A 116 6.03 -6.16 2.35
N ALA A 117 6.65 -6.82 3.33
CA ALA A 117 8.09 -7.07 3.37
C ALA A 117 8.58 -7.86 2.14
N ARG A 118 7.85 -8.92 1.77
CA ARG A 118 8.17 -9.69 0.55
C ARG A 118 8.09 -8.81 -0.70
N SER A 119 6.99 -8.07 -0.87
CA SER A 119 6.78 -7.20 -2.03
C SER A 119 7.87 -6.13 -2.14
N TYR A 120 8.25 -5.55 -1.00
CA TYR A 120 9.32 -4.57 -0.92
C TYR A 120 10.67 -5.17 -1.33
N ARG A 121 11.06 -6.31 -0.76
CA ARG A 121 12.29 -7.03 -1.13
C ARG A 121 12.36 -7.34 -2.62
N GLU A 122 11.26 -7.83 -3.20
CA GLU A 122 11.18 -8.13 -4.62
C GLU A 122 11.36 -6.87 -5.48
N SER A 123 10.81 -5.75 -5.05
CA SER A 123 10.99 -4.46 -5.74
C SER A 123 12.45 -4.01 -5.71
N LEU A 124 13.10 -4.07 -4.54
CA LEU A 124 14.50 -3.68 -4.38
C LEU A 124 15.45 -4.57 -5.19
N VAL A 125 15.24 -5.89 -5.14
CA VAL A 125 16.03 -6.86 -5.94
C VAL A 125 15.81 -6.68 -7.44
N ALA A 126 14.63 -6.21 -7.85
CA ALA A 126 14.34 -5.83 -9.23
C ALA A 126 14.91 -4.45 -9.61
N GLY A 127 15.65 -3.78 -8.72
CA GLY A 127 16.25 -2.47 -8.96
C GLY A 127 15.25 -1.31 -8.97
N ARG A 128 14.03 -1.53 -8.46
CA ARG A 128 13.03 -0.45 -8.35
C ARG A 128 13.35 0.40 -7.15
N SER A 129 13.65 1.68 -7.40
CA SER A 129 13.95 2.64 -6.33
C SER A 129 12.83 3.66 -6.09
N ASP A 130 11.93 3.88 -7.04
CA ASP A 130 10.81 4.82 -6.88
C ASP A 130 9.77 4.30 -5.89
N LEU A 131 9.48 5.09 -4.84
CA LEU A 131 8.52 4.70 -3.81
C LEU A 131 7.08 4.64 -4.32
N GLY A 132 6.73 5.41 -5.37
CA GLY A 132 5.41 5.33 -6.00
C GLY A 132 5.19 3.97 -6.68
N GLU A 133 6.18 3.48 -7.43
CA GLU A 133 6.15 2.14 -8.03
C GLU A 133 6.13 1.04 -6.98
N ILE A 134 6.95 1.16 -5.93
CA ILE A 134 6.98 0.23 -4.80
C ILE A 134 5.61 0.20 -4.11
N LEU A 135 5.01 1.36 -3.83
CA LEU A 135 3.69 1.48 -3.22
C LEU A 135 2.63 0.74 -4.03
N LEU A 136 2.59 0.98 -5.35
CA LEU A 136 1.58 0.40 -6.23
C LEU A 136 1.74 -1.12 -6.35
N LYS A 137 2.97 -1.63 -6.47
CA LYS A 137 3.21 -3.08 -6.45
C LYS A 137 2.77 -3.68 -5.11
N MET A 138 3.15 -3.06 -4.00
CA MET A 138 2.83 -3.54 -2.67
C MET A 138 1.32 -3.55 -2.40
N ALA A 139 0.61 -2.50 -2.80
CA ALA A 139 -0.85 -2.45 -2.71
C ALA A 139 -1.49 -3.60 -3.49
N GLY A 140 -1.04 -3.87 -4.72
CA GLY A 140 -1.52 -4.99 -5.52
C GLY A 140 -1.26 -6.36 -4.89
N ASP A 141 -0.07 -6.56 -4.29
CA ASP A 141 0.23 -7.82 -3.58
C ASP A 141 -0.65 -7.99 -2.33
N LEU A 142 -0.91 -6.90 -1.61
CA LEU A 142 -1.76 -6.88 -0.42
C LEU A 142 -3.25 -7.11 -0.71
N GLU A 143 -3.74 -6.70 -1.89
CA GLU A 143 -5.12 -6.98 -2.32
C GLU A 143 -5.47 -8.46 -2.39
N SER A 144 -4.46 -9.35 -2.46
CA SER A 144 -4.66 -10.80 -2.43
C SER A 144 -5.06 -11.35 -1.04
N LEU A 145 -4.93 -10.55 0.01
CA LEU A 145 -5.25 -10.93 1.40
C LEU A 145 -6.74 -10.73 1.73
N SER A 146 -7.21 -11.45 2.74
CA SER A 146 -8.57 -11.27 3.25
C SER A 146 -8.61 -10.25 4.39
N TYR A 147 -9.36 -9.17 4.20
CA TYR A 147 -9.58 -8.10 5.19
C TYR A 147 -10.97 -8.17 5.84
N ARG A 148 -11.67 -9.31 5.74
CA ARG A 148 -13.10 -9.42 6.11
C ARG A 148 -13.38 -9.04 7.56
N GLU A 149 -12.42 -9.27 8.45
CA GLU A 149 -12.53 -9.02 9.88
C GLU A 149 -11.65 -7.84 10.33
N SER A 150 -10.97 -7.16 9.40
CA SER A 150 -10.01 -6.10 9.70
C SER A 150 -10.59 -4.70 9.50
N PHE A 151 -10.11 -3.75 10.30
CA PHE A 151 -10.53 -2.34 10.26
C PHE A 151 -9.84 -1.51 9.16
N HIS A 152 -8.82 -2.06 8.51
CA HIS A 152 -8.03 -1.43 7.46
C HIS A 152 -7.97 -2.29 6.21
N GLY A 153 -7.50 -1.72 5.10
CA GLY A 153 -7.41 -2.39 3.81
C GLY A 153 -6.00 -2.33 3.21
N ALA A 154 -5.82 -3.01 2.08
CA ALA A 154 -4.54 -3.13 1.38
C ALA A 154 -3.83 -1.79 1.15
N PHE A 155 -4.55 -0.79 0.64
CA PHE A 155 -3.95 0.53 0.35
C PHE A 155 -3.56 1.29 1.62
N SER A 156 -4.34 1.18 2.70
CA SER A 156 -3.99 1.79 3.99
C SER A 156 -2.71 1.19 4.56
N ALA A 157 -2.59 -0.14 4.53
CA ALA A 157 -1.38 -0.85 4.96
C ALA A 157 -0.16 -0.52 4.09
N ALA A 158 -0.32 -0.46 2.76
CA ALA A 158 0.76 -0.10 1.84
C ALA A 158 1.28 1.33 2.08
N ASN A 159 0.36 2.29 2.32
CA ASN A 159 0.75 3.66 2.66
C ASN A 159 1.49 3.74 4.00
N ALA A 160 1.04 2.98 5.00
CA ALA A 160 1.75 2.89 6.28
C ALA A 160 3.18 2.36 6.09
N ALA A 161 3.33 1.30 5.29
CA ALA A 161 4.64 0.74 4.95
C ALA A 161 5.57 1.79 4.30
N VAL A 162 5.08 2.52 3.30
CA VAL A 162 5.89 3.55 2.62
C VAL A 162 6.23 4.71 3.55
N ARG A 163 5.31 5.14 4.42
CA ARG A 163 5.62 6.16 5.44
C ARG A 163 6.76 5.72 6.36
N LEU A 164 6.74 4.46 6.80
CA LEU A 164 7.82 3.90 7.63
C LEU A 164 9.14 3.88 6.84
N ILE A 165 9.13 3.44 5.58
CA ILE A 165 10.33 3.45 4.72
C ILE A 165 10.91 4.86 4.60
N THR A 166 10.06 5.87 4.37
CA THR A 166 10.51 7.26 4.31
C THR A 166 11.17 7.72 5.61
N GLN A 167 10.57 7.40 6.77
CA GLN A 167 11.17 7.71 8.07
C GLN A 167 12.54 7.04 8.25
N ARG A 168 12.66 5.79 7.81
CA ARG A 168 13.92 5.04 7.86
C ARG A 168 15.01 5.69 7.01
N MET A 169 14.66 6.24 5.85
CA MET A 169 15.59 6.98 4.99
C MET A 169 16.11 8.24 5.69
N GLU A 170 15.24 8.96 6.38
CA GLU A 170 15.58 10.18 7.13
C GLU A 170 16.52 9.87 8.32
N GLU A 171 16.29 8.77 9.04
CA GLU A 171 17.16 8.31 10.12
C GLU A 171 18.57 7.97 9.64
N VAL A 172 18.68 7.25 8.51
CA VAL A 172 19.97 6.85 7.93
C VAL A 172 20.70 8.07 7.34
N GLY A 173 19.96 9.01 6.74
CA GLY A 173 20.53 10.25 6.17
C GLY A 173 21.01 11.25 7.21
N SER A 174 20.51 11.19 8.44
CA SER A 174 20.86 12.12 9.52
C SER A 174 22.16 11.75 10.26
N GLY A 175 22.77 10.61 9.95
CA GLY A 175 23.97 10.09 10.63
C GLY A 175 25.32 10.64 10.15
N ASP A 176 25.37 11.41 9.05
CA ASP A 176 26.63 11.88 8.41
C ASP A 176 26.95 13.37 8.70
N GLY A 177 26.23 13.99 9.64
CA GLY A 177 26.39 15.40 10.01
C GLY A 177 27.04 15.63 11.38
N GLY A 178 28.23 15.09 11.61
CA GLY A 178 29.04 15.36 12.83
C GLY A 178 30.29 16.21 12.51
N PRO A 179 30.58 17.27 13.28
CA PRO A 179 31.70 18.21 13.03
C PRO A 179 33.09 17.60 13.24
#